data_AF-A0A1F8VIJ5-F1
#
_entry.id   AF-A0A1F8VIJ5-F1
#
_cell.length_a   1.000
_cell.length_b   1.000
_cell.length_c   1.000
_cell.angle_alpha   90.00
_cell.angle_beta   90.00
_cell.angle_gamma   90.00
#
_symmetry.space_group_name_H-M   'P 1'
#
loop_
_entity.id
_entity.type
_entity.pdbx_description
1 polymer ?
#
loop_
_entity_poly.entity_id
_entity_poly.type
_entity_poly.pdbx_seq_one_letter_code
_entity_poly.pdbx_strand_id
1 'polypeptide(L)'
;MKDDFDRLFDLQTIPTERSQEDRTEVPTMEMPLFRPGLPVTYQGQRCTVSHVMLTRSQLFVHLYEIAGAVKAEEIHAEKTRLVLARSR
;
A
#
# COMPACT_ATOMS: atom_id res chain seq x y z
N MET A 1 55.73 -20.03 18.83
CA MET A 1 54.42 -20.72 18.74
C MET A 1 53.32 -19.81 19.27
N LYS A 2 53.10 -18.67 18.62
CA LYS A 2 51.93 -17.82 18.89
C LYS A 2 51.54 -16.94 17.70
N ASP A 3 51.93 -17.35 16.49
CA ASP A 3 51.85 -16.51 15.29
C ASP A 3 51.12 -17.16 14.11
N ASP A 4 50.62 -18.40 14.29
CA ASP A 4 49.93 -19.16 13.25
C ASP A 4 48.39 -19.14 13.39
N PHE A 5 47.85 -18.59 14.48
CA PHE A 5 46.39 -18.55 14.71
C PHE A 5 45.70 -17.30 14.13
N ASP A 6 46.43 -16.19 13.99
CA ASP A 6 45.86 -14.92 13.48
C ASP A 6 45.68 -14.92 11.95
N ARG A 7 46.33 -15.82 11.22
CA ARG A 7 46.23 -15.90 9.75
C ARG A 7 45.05 -16.73 9.24
N LEU A 8 44.27 -17.33 10.13
CA LEU A 8 43.07 -18.12 9.78
C LEU A 8 41.79 -17.28 9.67
N PHE A 9 41.80 -16.03 10.15
CA PHE A 9 40.63 -15.14 10.12
C PHE A 9 40.63 -14.11 8.98
N ASP A 10 41.74 -13.97 8.24
CA ASP A 10 41.86 -13.00 7.13
C ASP A 10 41.29 -13.49 5.79
N LEU A 11 40.65 -14.66 5.74
CA LEU A 11 40.09 -15.23 4.50
C LEU A 11 38.56 -15.36 4.48
N GLN A 12 37.85 -14.86 5.50
CA GLN A 12 36.38 -14.92 5.53
C GLN A 12 35.72 -13.67 6.12
N THR A 13 35.96 -12.52 5.49
CA THR A 13 34.89 -11.54 5.32
C THR A 13 34.83 -11.16 3.86
N ILE A 14 34.19 -12.05 3.10
CA ILE A 14 33.58 -11.71 1.81
C ILE A 14 32.81 -10.41 2.06
N PRO A 15 33.09 -9.32 1.35
CA PRO A 15 32.22 -8.16 1.45
C PRO A 15 30.85 -8.66 1.01
N THR A 16 29.86 -8.59 1.90
CA THR A 16 28.45 -8.80 1.56
C THR A 16 28.03 -7.62 0.68
N GLU A 17 28.62 -7.53 -0.50
CA GLU A 17 28.14 -6.76 -1.62
C GLU A 17 26.83 -7.43 -2.00
N ARG A 18 25.76 -6.81 -1.50
CA ARG A 18 24.44 -6.74 -2.12
C ARG A 18 24.11 -8.00 -2.90
N SER A 19 23.49 -8.96 -2.22
CA SER A 19 22.35 -9.64 -2.83
C SER A 19 21.30 -8.56 -3.11
N GLN A 20 21.52 -7.78 -4.16
CA GLN A 20 20.49 -7.14 -4.92
C GLN A 20 19.75 -8.32 -5.53
N GLU A 21 18.87 -8.93 -4.71
CA GLU A 21 17.83 -9.78 -5.22
C GLU A 21 17.21 -8.96 -6.33
N ASP A 22 17.37 -9.43 -7.56
CA ASP A 22 16.56 -9.05 -8.70
C ASP A 22 15.14 -9.56 -8.40
N ARG A 23 14.54 -9.01 -7.34
CA ARG A 23 13.11 -9.08 -7.13
C ARG A 23 12.58 -8.29 -8.29
N THR A 24 12.12 -9.01 -9.30
CA THR A 24 11.17 -8.46 -10.25
C THR A 24 10.03 -7.92 -9.39
N GLU A 25 10.10 -6.62 -9.04
CA GLU A 25 9.14 -6.01 -8.13
C GLU A 25 7.78 -6.15 -8.80
N VAL A 26 6.94 -7.00 -8.21
CA VAL A 26 5.61 -7.21 -8.74
C VAL A 26 4.93 -5.85 -8.67
N PRO A 27 4.46 -5.28 -9.79
CA PRO A 27 3.93 -3.94 -9.80
C PRO A 27 2.74 -3.88 -8.83
N THR A 28 2.81 -2.98 -7.86
CA THR A 28 1.74 -2.78 -6.88
C THR A 28 1.22 -1.35 -6.92
N MET A 29 -0.06 -1.17 -6.62
CA MET A 29 -0.73 0.12 -6.53
C MET A 29 -1.39 0.24 -5.16
N GLU A 30 -1.22 1.38 -4.50
CA GLU A 30 -1.90 1.66 -3.23
C GLU A 30 -3.01 2.67 -3.43
N MET A 31 -4.25 2.28 -3.15
CA MET A 31 -5.40 3.18 -3.23
C MET A 31 -6.50 2.79 -2.25
N PRO A 32 -7.31 3.75 -1.77
CA PRO A 32 -8.49 3.42 -0.99
C PRO A 32 -9.51 2.68 -1.85
N LEU A 33 -10.07 1.59 -1.32
CA LEU A 33 -11.16 0.85 -1.94
C LEU A 33 -12.46 1.07 -1.17
N PHE A 34 -13.30 1.96 -1.69
CA PHE A 34 -14.61 2.25 -1.10
C PHE A 34 -15.58 1.11 -1.37
N ARG A 35 -16.06 0.49 -0.29
CA ARG A 35 -17.07 -0.58 -0.31
C ARG A 35 -18.13 -0.31 0.76
N PRO A 36 -19.40 -0.71 0.57
CA PRO A 36 -20.44 -0.59 1.58
C PRO A 36 -19.99 -1.15 2.94
N GLY A 37 -20.28 -0.42 4.02
CA GLY A 37 -19.90 -0.76 5.39
C GLY A 37 -18.47 -0.36 5.79
N LEU A 38 -17.64 0.16 4.87
CA LEU A 38 -16.30 0.61 5.21
C LEU A 38 -16.36 1.86 6.09
N PRO A 39 -15.69 1.88 7.27
CA PRO A 39 -15.53 3.10 8.05
C PRO A 39 -14.51 4.02 7.38
N VAL A 40 -14.85 5.31 7.28
CA VAL A 40 -14.02 6.36 6.66
C VAL A 40 -14.09 7.64 7.49
N THR A 41 -13.23 8.60 7.19
CA THR A 41 -13.26 9.93 7.81
C THR A 41 -13.54 11.00 6.77
N TYR A 42 -14.57 11.81 7.01
CA TYR A 42 -14.93 12.97 6.17
C TYR A 42 -15.06 14.20 7.06
N GLN A 43 -14.36 15.29 6.70
CA GLN A 43 -14.34 16.55 7.48
C GLN A 43 -14.08 16.36 8.99
N GLY A 44 -13.21 15.40 9.34
CA GLY A 44 -12.88 15.09 10.74
C GLY A 44 -13.92 14.22 11.47
N GLN A 45 -15.05 13.88 10.85
CA GLN A 45 -16.05 12.99 11.40
C GLN A 45 -15.86 11.55 10.88
N ARG A 46 -16.07 10.57 11.76
CA ARG A 46 -16.14 9.16 11.37
C ARG A 46 -17.49 8.88 10.72
N CYS A 47 -17.44 8.32 9.53
CA CYS A 47 -18.60 7.98 8.72
C CYS A 47 -18.48 6.54 8.21
N THR A 48 -19.55 6.04 7.61
CA THR A 48 -19.65 4.69 7.07
C THR A 48 -20.12 4.76 5.63
N VAL A 49 -19.40 4.09 4.71
CA VAL A 49 -19.78 4.02 3.30
C VAL A 49 -21.12 3.28 3.15
N SER A 50 -22.10 3.93 2.51
CA SER A 50 -23.35 3.30 2.10
C SER A 50 -23.20 2.62 0.75
N HIS A 51 -22.84 3.39 -0.28
CA HIS A 51 -22.63 2.90 -1.63
C HIS A 51 -21.73 3.87 -2.41
N VAL A 52 -21.29 3.43 -3.59
CA VAL A 52 -20.41 4.20 -4.47
C VAL A 52 -21.08 4.43 -5.81
N MET A 53 -20.82 5.58 -6.41
CA MET A 53 -21.33 5.97 -7.71
C MET A 53 -20.18 6.44 -8.59
N LEU A 54 -20.12 5.94 -9.82
CA LEU A 54 -19.19 6.41 -10.84
C LEU A 54 -19.97 7.15 -11.92
N THR A 55 -19.67 8.43 -12.11
CA THR A 55 -20.30 9.25 -13.16
C THR A 55 -19.27 10.13 -13.84
N ARG A 56 -19.23 10.15 -15.18
CA ARG A 56 -18.29 10.97 -15.97
C ARG A 56 -16.83 10.86 -15.48
N SER A 57 -16.38 9.64 -15.18
CA SER A 57 -15.04 9.36 -14.65
C SER A 57 -14.75 9.94 -13.26
N GLN A 58 -15.77 10.39 -12.53
CA GLN A 58 -15.66 10.85 -11.14
C GLN A 58 -16.31 9.83 -10.21
N LEU A 59 -15.58 9.51 -9.13
CA LEU A 59 -16.04 8.61 -8.08
C LEU A 59 -16.65 9.42 -6.94
N PHE A 60 -17.92 9.13 -6.66
CA PHE A 60 -18.66 9.66 -5.53
C PHE A 60 -18.97 8.54 -4.55
N VAL A 61 -19.01 8.89 -3.28
CA VAL A 61 -19.28 7.98 -2.17
C VAL A 61 -20.41 8.57 -1.35
N HIS A 62 -21.46 7.78 -1.17
CA HIS A 62 -22.52 8.11 -0.24
C HIS A 62 -22.16 7.56 1.14
N LEU A 63 -22.29 8.40 2.15
CA LEU A 63 -22.03 8.06 3.55
C LEU A 63 -23.37 7.98 4.30
N TYR A 64 -23.51 7.07 5.26
CA TYR A 64 -24.75 6.95 6.03
C TYR A 64 -25.06 8.21 6.85
N GLU A 65 -24.03 8.90 7.33
CA GLU A 65 -24.12 10.03 8.25
C GLU A 65 -24.22 11.39 7.56
N ILE A 66 -24.00 11.44 6.24
CA ILE A 66 -23.95 12.69 5.46
C ILE A 66 -25.04 12.68 4.39
N ALA A 67 -25.82 13.76 4.32
CA ALA A 67 -26.79 13.93 3.26
C ALA A 67 -26.08 14.27 1.93
N GLY A 68 -26.17 13.36 0.96
CA GLY A 68 -25.67 13.59 -0.40
C GLY A 68 -24.44 12.75 -0.76
N ALA A 69 -23.94 13.00 -1.97
CA ALA A 69 -22.80 12.31 -2.54
C ALA A 69 -21.53 13.15 -2.28
N VAL A 70 -20.50 12.53 -1.74
CA VAL A 70 -19.20 13.17 -1.47
C VAL A 70 -18.18 12.69 -2.50
N LYS A 71 -17.29 13.56 -2.97
CA LYS A 71 -16.21 13.12 -3.87
C LYS A 71 -15.24 12.22 -3.11
N ALA A 72 -14.82 11.13 -3.74
CA ALA A 72 -13.90 10.18 -3.12
C ALA A 72 -12.57 10.81 -2.67
N GLU A 73 -12.07 11.83 -3.39
CA GLU A 73 -10.84 12.56 -3.07
C GLU A 73 -10.91 13.38 -1.77
N GLU A 74 -12.11 13.66 -1.25
CA GLU A 74 -12.31 14.40 0.00
C GLU A 74 -12.39 13.47 1.22
N ILE A 75 -12.43 12.15 1.00
CA ILE A 75 -12.64 11.15 2.05
C ILE A 75 -11.32 10.47 2.39
N HIS A 76 -11.02 10.43 3.68
CA HIS A 76 -9.86 9.71 4.20
C HIS A 76 -10.26 8.27 4.52
N ALA A 77 -9.59 7.32 3.87
CA ALA A 77 -9.78 5.89 4.09
C ALA A 77 -8.42 5.17 4.08
N GLU A 78 -8.38 4.00 4.69
CA GLU A 78 -7.19 3.16 4.66
C GLU A 78 -6.87 2.73 3.22
N LYS A 79 -5.59 2.82 2.84
CA LYS A 79 -5.14 2.41 1.51
C LYS A 79 -5.08 0.88 1.44
N THR A 80 -5.62 0.33 0.38
CA THR A 80 -5.46 -1.08 0.03
C THR A 80 -4.32 -1.24 -0.96
N ARG A 81 -3.42 -2.19 -0.69
CA ARG A 81 -2.36 -2.58 -1.62
C ARG A 81 -2.88 -3.59 -2.63
N LEU A 82 -2.86 -3.21 -3.90
CA LEU A 82 -3.29 -4.02 -5.02
C LEU A 82 -2.08 -4.54 -5.78
N VAL A 83 -2.06 -5.83 -6.06
CA VAL A 83 -1.04 -6.47 -6.90
C VAL A 83 -1.52 -6.43 -8.34
N LEU A 84 -0.77 -5.78 -9.22
CA LEU A 84 -1.13 -5.60 -10.63
C LEU A 84 -0.64 -6.81 -11.43
N ALA A 85 -1.57 -7.66 -11.86
CA ALA A 85 -1.27 -8.68 -12.85
C ALA A 85 -1.42 -8.08 -14.26
N ARG A 86 -0.46 -8.36 -15.15
CA ARG A 86 -0.63 -8.04 -16.58
C ARG A 86 -1.65 -9.02 -17.17
N SER A 87 -2.76 -8.52 -17.68
CA SER A 87 -3.65 -9.30 -18.56
C SER A 87 -2.89 -9.60 -19.85
N ARG A 88 -2.86 -10.88 -20.26
CA ARG A 88 -2.40 -11.27 -21.60
C ARG A 88 -3.43 -10.90 -22.66
#